data_AF-A0A7V1LI48-F1
#
_entry.id   AF-A0A7V1LI48-F1
#
_cell.length_a   1.000
_cell.length_b   1.000
_cell.length_c   1.000
_cell.angle_alpha   90.00
_cell.angle_beta   90.00
_cell.angle_gamma   90.00
#
_symmetry.space_group_name_H-M   'P 1'
#
loop_
_entity.id
_entity.type
_entity.pdbx_description
1 polymer ?
#
loop_
_entity_poly.entity_id
_entity_poly.type
_entity_poly.pdbx_seq_one_letter_code
_entity_poly.pdbx_strand_id
1 'polypeptide(L)'
;MNKQKPILALETSEKICGVCLYFSDDKFFESKINLKNSHSEKIFSSIDYVLNSAGINIKDVGVIAVSNGPGSFTGLRIGMSAAKGLALGSNLPVVPVPTFEAIALQVKKYFKINSEIVIAERVNSDEAYVTKINLDNEKIDFIIPLQVKKIDKLNEIIGKEPIITNISFDEKIINNNFIINIGAPDPFYIAQWSKYFGTGVKTTEYDFMEPNYLKNFLIKK
;
A
#
# COMPACT_ATOMS: atom_id res chain seq x y z
N MET A 1 32.07 2.77 7.16
CA MET A 1 30.70 2.31 7.50
C MET A 1 29.82 2.52 6.27
N ASN A 2 29.28 1.45 5.67
CA ASN A 2 28.33 1.60 4.57
C ASN A 2 27.05 2.23 5.13
N LYS A 3 26.85 3.51 4.82
CA LYS A 3 25.63 4.23 5.19
C LYS A 3 24.47 3.57 4.46
N GLN A 4 23.46 3.09 5.18
CA GLN A 4 22.27 2.51 4.57
C GLN A 4 21.63 3.58 3.68
N LYS A 5 21.48 3.29 2.39
CA LYS A 5 20.85 4.20 1.43
C LYS A 5 19.34 4.29 1.71
N PRO A 6 18.70 5.45 1.50
CA PRO A 6 17.28 5.63 1.75
C PRO A 6 16.39 4.82 0.81
N ILE A 7 15.14 4.63 1.22
CA ILE A 7 14.07 3.99 0.45
C ILE A 7 13.18 5.10 -0.12
N LEU A 8 12.92 5.07 -1.44
CA LEU A 8 11.91 5.91 -2.07
C LEU A 8 10.61 5.11 -2.22
N ALA A 9 9.60 5.39 -1.40
CA ALA A 9 8.32 4.70 -1.42
C ALA A 9 7.25 5.48 -2.18
N LEU A 10 6.53 4.79 -3.05
CA LEU A 10 5.45 5.32 -3.89
C LEU A 10 4.14 4.63 -3.54
N GLU A 11 3.11 5.43 -3.26
CA GLU A 11 1.77 4.98 -2.89
C GLU A 11 0.77 5.67 -3.80
N THR A 12 0.09 4.88 -4.64
CA THR A 12 -0.92 5.36 -5.58
C THR A 12 -2.07 4.36 -5.71
N SER A 13 -2.22 3.43 -4.75
CA SER A 13 -3.20 2.38 -4.79
C SER A 13 -4.62 2.90 -4.64
N GLU A 14 -4.84 4.13 -4.18
CA GLU A 14 -6.19 4.67 -3.94
C GLU A 14 -6.27 6.20 -4.22
N LYS A 15 -6.89 7.02 -3.36
CA LYS A 15 -7.05 8.47 -3.61
C LYS A 15 -5.80 9.31 -3.34
N ILE A 16 -4.83 8.74 -2.63
CA ILE A 16 -3.60 9.42 -2.23
C ILE A 16 -2.53 9.18 -3.29
N CYS A 17 -1.95 10.26 -3.81
CA CYS A 17 -0.65 10.23 -4.46
C CYS A 17 0.42 10.54 -3.39
N GLY A 18 1.01 9.48 -2.85
CA GLY A 18 1.94 9.53 -1.73
C GLY A 18 3.36 9.18 -2.16
N VAL A 19 4.32 9.97 -1.67
CA VAL A 19 5.75 9.69 -1.83
C VAL A 19 6.44 9.89 -0.50
N CYS A 20 7.25 8.91 -0.08
CA CYS A 20 8.08 9.00 1.12
C CYS A 20 9.54 8.68 0.78
N LEU A 21 10.46 9.55 1.16
CA LEU A 21 11.90 9.29 1.15
C LEU A 21 12.34 8.97 2.58
N TYR A 22 12.52 7.68 2.85
CA TYR A 22 12.73 7.14 4.18
C TYR A 22 14.21 6.84 4.44
N PHE A 23 14.78 7.41 5.51
CA PHE A 23 16.10 7.06 6.04
C PHE A 23 15.99 6.22 7.31
N SER A 24 15.08 6.59 8.20
CA SER A 24 14.75 5.92 9.46
C SER A 24 13.38 6.39 9.95
N ASP A 25 12.86 5.78 11.01
CA ASP A 25 11.55 6.12 11.56
C ASP A 25 11.47 7.59 12.02
N ASP A 26 12.59 8.15 12.51
CA ASP A 26 12.70 9.55 12.92
C ASP A 26 13.24 10.49 11.83
N LYS A 27 13.52 9.99 10.62
CA LYS A 27 14.09 10.79 9.53
C LYS A 27 13.56 10.36 8.17
N PHE A 28 12.59 11.10 7.69
CA PHE A 28 12.00 10.92 6.37
C PHE A 28 11.44 12.24 5.84
N PHE A 29 11.21 12.30 4.52
CA PHE A 29 10.54 13.41 3.85
C PHE A 29 9.33 12.85 3.11
N GLU A 30 8.22 13.58 3.11
CA GLU A 30 6.96 13.06 2.59
C GLU A 30 6.19 14.11 1.77
N SER A 31 5.53 13.66 0.72
CA SER A 31 4.49 14.39 -0.02
C SER A 31 3.25 13.51 -0.10
N LYS A 32 2.11 14.05 0.34
CA LYS A 32 0.79 13.39 0.25
C LYS A 32 -0.19 14.33 -0.43
N ILE A 33 -0.62 13.97 -1.63
CA ILE A 33 -1.61 14.73 -2.38
C ILE A 33 -2.88 13.89 -2.46
N ASN A 34 -3.93 14.34 -1.75
CA ASN A 34 -5.26 13.74 -1.81
C ASN A 34 -6.12 14.52 -2.81
N LEU A 35 -5.85 14.33 -4.10
CA LEU A 35 -6.60 14.95 -5.18
C LEU A 35 -7.01 13.90 -6.20
N LYS A 36 -8.31 13.84 -6.48
CA LYS A 36 -8.88 12.85 -7.40
C LYS A 36 -8.25 13.02 -8.79
N ASN A 37 -7.85 11.91 -9.40
CA ASN A 37 -7.30 11.83 -10.77
C ASN A 37 -5.99 12.61 -11.02
N SER A 38 -5.25 13.04 -9.99
CA SER A 38 -4.01 13.79 -10.18
C SER A 38 -2.72 12.96 -10.12
N HIS A 39 -2.81 11.64 -9.94
CA HIS A 39 -1.66 10.78 -9.68
C HIS A 39 -0.57 10.93 -10.75
N SER A 40 -0.92 10.81 -12.03
CA SER A 40 0.02 10.90 -13.16
C SER A 40 0.66 12.28 -13.29
N GLU A 41 -0.06 13.34 -12.92
CA GLU A 41 0.43 14.71 -12.98
C GLU A 41 1.35 15.06 -11.80
N LYS A 42 1.14 14.43 -10.65
CA LYS A 42 1.75 14.82 -9.38
C LYS A 42 2.85 13.90 -8.87
N ILE A 43 2.92 12.66 -9.36
CA ILE A 43 3.88 11.67 -8.83
C ILE A 43 5.32 12.15 -8.97
N PHE A 44 5.74 12.61 -10.15
CA PHE A 44 7.12 13.06 -10.39
C PHE A 44 7.45 14.36 -9.64
N SER A 45 6.54 15.33 -9.61
CA SER A 45 6.75 16.56 -8.81
C SER A 45 6.83 16.27 -7.30
N SER A 46 6.12 15.25 -6.81
CA SER A 46 6.22 14.79 -5.42
C SER A 46 7.54 14.08 -5.13
N ILE A 47 8.05 13.29 -6.07
CA ILE A 47 9.39 12.68 -5.99
C ILE A 47 10.47 13.76 -5.96
N ASP A 48 10.41 14.71 -6.88
CA ASP A 48 11.35 15.83 -6.93
C ASP A 48 11.32 16.63 -5.63
N TYR A 49 10.13 16.87 -5.09
CA TYR A 49 9.96 17.57 -3.81
C TYR A 49 10.69 16.86 -2.66
N VAL A 50 10.49 15.55 -2.47
CA VAL A 50 11.11 14.83 -1.34
C VAL A 50 12.63 14.69 -1.50
N LEU A 51 13.11 14.49 -2.74
CA LEU A 51 14.55 14.41 -3.04
C LEU A 51 15.25 15.76 -2.80
N ASN A 52 14.66 16.85 -3.30
CA ASN A 52 15.17 18.21 -3.10
C ASN A 52 15.12 18.62 -1.62
N SER A 53 14.06 18.27 -0.90
CA SER A 53 13.94 18.53 0.54
C SER A 53 15.04 17.82 1.34
N ALA A 54 15.49 16.66 0.90
CA ALA A 54 16.60 15.92 1.49
C ALA A 54 17.98 16.35 0.96
N GLY A 55 18.04 17.15 -0.10
CA GLY A 55 19.28 17.55 -0.77
C GLY A 55 20.03 16.39 -1.43
N ILE A 56 19.33 15.36 -1.91
CA ILE A 56 19.94 14.19 -2.56
C ILE A 56 19.38 13.97 -3.96
N ASN A 57 20.08 13.16 -4.76
CA ASN A 57 19.62 12.75 -6.09
C ASN A 57 19.02 11.33 -6.04
N ILE A 58 18.26 10.96 -7.09
CA ILE A 58 17.73 9.61 -7.23
C ILE A 58 18.82 8.52 -7.15
N LYS A 59 20.05 8.81 -7.61
CA LYS A 59 21.19 7.86 -7.55
C LYS A 59 21.68 7.54 -6.13
N ASP A 60 21.32 8.39 -5.17
CA ASP A 60 21.64 8.21 -3.75
C ASP A 60 20.64 7.28 -3.06
N VAL A 61 19.47 7.03 -3.66
CA VAL A 61 18.47 6.08 -3.19
C VAL A 61 18.99 4.65 -3.32
N GLY A 62 18.57 3.76 -2.40
CA GLY A 62 18.99 2.36 -2.38
C GLY A 62 18.00 1.41 -3.03
N VAL A 63 16.71 1.74 -2.98
CA VAL A 63 15.61 0.93 -3.49
C VAL A 63 14.36 1.79 -3.66
N ILE A 64 13.55 1.46 -4.66
CA ILE A 64 12.22 2.05 -4.84
C ILE A 64 11.19 1.05 -4.32
N ALA A 65 10.37 1.45 -3.34
CA ALA A 65 9.24 0.66 -2.87
C ALA A 65 7.96 1.17 -3.53
N VAL A 66 7.07 0.29 -3.97
CA VAL A 66 5.83 0.71 -4.62
C VAL A 66 4.69 -0.23 -4.27
N SER A 67 3.53 0.33 -3.95
CA SER A 67 2.33 -0.47 -3.70
C SER A 67 1.94 -1.27 -4.92
N ASN A 68 1.82 -2.59 -4.77
CA ASN A 68 1.48 -3.48 -5.88
C ASN A 68 0.02 -3.92 -5.86
N GLY A 69 -0.73 -3.67 -4.80
CA GLY A 69 -2.14 -3.98 -4.71
C GLY A 69 -2.51 -4.80 -3.47
N PRO A 70 -3.82 -4.96 -3.22
CA PRO A 70 -4.93 -4.53 -4.07
C PRO A 70 -5.18 -3.01 -4.00
N GLY A 71 -6.04 -2.49 -4.89
CA GLY A 71 -6.37 -1.07 -4.98
C GLY A 71 -6.89 -0.65 -6.37
N SER A 72 -7.01 0.66 -6.58
CA SER A 72 -7.30 1.34 -7.83
C SER A 72 -6.42 0.84 -8.98
N PHE A 73 -7.07 0.25 -9.98
CA PHE A 73 -6.43 -0.25 -11.19
C PHE A 73 -5.54 0.78 -11.89
N THR A 74 -6.07 1.99 -12.10
CA THR A 74 -5.33 3.09 -12.74
C THR A 74 -4.20 3.57 -11.84
N GLY A 75 -4.47 3.71 -10.54
CA GLY A 75 -3.50 4.19 -9.57
C GLY A 75 -2.28 3.27 -9.43
N LEU A 76 -2.51 1.97 -9.26
CA LEU A 76 -1.44 0.97 -9.16
C LEU A 76 -0.55 0.93 -10.40
N ARG A 77 -1.13 1.07 -11.60
CA ARG A 77 -0.35 1.15 -12.84
C ARG A 77 0.50 2.40 -12.92
N ILE A 78 -0.02 3.55 -12.51
CA ILE A 78 0.74 4.81 -12.48
C ILE A 78 1.96 4.67 -11.57
N GLY A 79 1.76 4.21 -10.33
CA GLY A 79 2.85 4.01 -9.37
C GLY A 79 3.89 3.01 -9.86
N MET A 80 3.43 1.84 -10.35
CA MET A 80 4.30 0.80 -10.88
C MET A 80 5.11 1.30 -12.10
N SER A 81 4.48 1.99 -13.05
CA SER A 81 5.18 2.56 -14.21
C SER A 81 6.20 3.62 -13.81
N ALA A 82 5.88 4.49 -12.85
CA ALA A 82 6.83 5.48 -12.33
C ALA A 82 8.03 4.79 -11.65
N ALA A 83 7.78 3.78 -10.81
CA ALA A 83 8.83 2.99 -10.16
C ALA A 83 9.75 2.33 -11.18
N LYS A 84 9.19 1.64 -12.18
CA LYS A 84 9.95 0.99 -13.26
C LYS A 84 10.82 1.98 -14.03
N GLY A 85 10.26 3.12 -14.43
CA GLY A 85 10.99 4.13 -15.20
C GLY A 85 12.18 4.70 -14.43
N LEU A 86 11.97 5.05 -13.15
CA LEU A 86 13.03 5.55 -12.27
C LEU A 86 14.10 4.49 -12.00
N ALA A 87 13.68 3.26 -11.74
CA ALA A 87 14.54 2.12 -11.48
C ALA A 87 15.43 1.80 -12.67
N LEU A 88 14.86 1.74 -13.87
CA LEU A 88 15.60 1.53 -15.12
C LEU A 88 16.62 2.64 -15.37
N GLY A 89 16.21 3.91 -15.23
CA GLY A 89 17.08 5.07 -15.46
C GLY A 89 18.19 5.25 -14.41
N SER A 90 18.01 4.68 -13.20
CA SER A 90 18.93 4.88 -12.07
C SER A 90 19.65 3.59 -11.64
N ASN A 91 19.39 2.46 -12.31
CA ASN A 91 19.86 1.13 -11.94
C ASN A 91 19.57 0.77 -10.47
N LEU A 92 18.32 0.99 -10.05
CA LEU A 92 17.87 0.73 -8.67
C LEU A 92 16.91 -0.46 -8.62
N PRO A 93 17.03 -1.34 -7.62
CA PRO A 93 16.04 -2.37 -7.43
C PRO A 93 14.68 -1.80 -7.01
N VAL A 94 13.63 -2.56 -7.27
CA VAL A 94 12.26 -2.24 -6.86
C VAL A 94 11.74 -3.29 -5.87
N VAL A 95 10.96 -2.86 -4.89
CA VAL A 95 10.22 -3.72 -3.95
C VAL A 95 8.73 -3.51 -4.17
N PRO A 96 7.99 -4.52 -4.69
CA PRO A 96 6.54 -4.48 -4.73
C PRO A 96 5.99 -4.72 -3.31
N VAL A 97 5.20 -3.77 -2.81
CA VAL A 97 4.66 -3.78 -1.45
C VAL A 97 3.16 -4.13 -1.47
N PRO A 98 2.73 -5.22 -0.82
CA PRO A 98 1.31 -5.54 -0.67
C PRO A 98 0.58 -4.44 0.12
N THR A 99 -0.41 -3.82 -0.52
CA THR A 99 -1.12 -2.65 0.04
C THR A 99 -1.71 -2.96 1.42
N PHE A 100 -2.37 -4.11 1.55
CA PHE A 100 -3.05 -4.50 2.80
C PHE A 100 -2.06 -4.82 3.92
N GLU A 101 -0.87 -5.29 3.59
CA GLU A 101 0.17 -5.51 4.59
C GLU A 101 0.75 -4.18 5.11
N ALA A 102 0.90 -3.19 4.23
CA ALA A 102 1.28 -1.84 4.66
C ALA A 102 0.20 -1.17 5.53
N ILE A 103 -1.09 -1.36 5.19
CA ILE A 103 -2.21 -0.91 6.03
C ILE A 103 -2.15 -1.60 7.40
N ALA A 104 -1.87 -2.90 7.45
CA ALA A 104 -1.73 -3.66 8.69
C ALA A 104 -0.62 -3.06 9.59
N LEU A 105 0.55 -2.75 9.03
CA LEU A 105 1.63 -2.07 9.75
C LEU A 105 1.21 -0.68 10.25
N GLN A 106 0.48 0.07 9.43
CA GLN A 106 0.00 1.41 9.78
C GLN A 106 -0.90 1.43 11.02
N VAL A 107 -1.81 0.47 11.09
CA VAL A 107 -2.82 0.44 12.15
C VAL A 107 -2.37 -0.34 13.39
N LYS A 108 -1.30 -1.12 13.29
CA LYS A 108 -0.78 -1.99 14.36
C LYS A 108 -0.65 -1.28 15.71
N LYS A 109 -0.20 -0.02 15.71
CA LYS A 109 -0.02 0.78 16.94
C LYS A 109 -1.32 1.07 17.71
N TYR A 110 -2.48 0.92 17.09
CA TYR A 110 -3.78 1.14 17.72
C TYR A 110 -4.35 -0.12 18.38
N PHE A 111 -3.70 -1.27 18.20
CA PHE A 111 -4.18 -2.56 18.67
C PHE A 111 -3.17 -3.24 19.59
N LYS A 112 -3.67 -4.14 20.43
CA LYS A 112 -2.79 -5.03 21.22
C LYS A 112 -2.16 -6.05 20.30
N ILE A 113 -1.01 -6.58 20.69
CA ILE A 113 -0.41 -7.74 20.02
C ILE A 113 -1.44 -8.89 19.95
N ASN A 114 -1.42 -9.63 18.84
CA ASN A 114 -2.34 -10.73 18.53
C ASN A 114 -3.82 -10.33 18.35
N SER A 115 -4.12 -9.03 18.18
CA SER A 115 -5.48 -8.61 17.82
C SER A 115 -5.83 -9.06 16.41
N GLU A 116 -7.05 -9.55 16.23
CA GLU A 116 -7.60 -9.85 14.92
C GLU A 116 -8.31 -8.62 14.36
N ILE A 117 -8.03 -8.29 13.11
CA ILE A 117 -8.69 -7.19 12.40
C ILE A 117 -9.12 -7.62 11.00
N VAL A 118 -10.10 -6.93 10.45
CA VAL A 118 -10.52 -7.07 9.05
C VAL A 118 -10.09 -5.85 8.27
N ILE A 119 -9.48 -6.07 7.11
CA ILE A 119 -9.21 -5.00 6.14
C ILE A 119 -10.14 -5.23 4.95
N ALA A 120 -10.94 -4.24 4.61
CA ALA A 120 -11.90 -4.31 3.51
C ALA A 120 -11.86 -3.03 2.67
N GLU A 121 -11.50 -3.11 1.39
CA GLU A 121 -11.48 -1.98 0.47
C GLU A 121 -12.39 -2.21 -0.73
N ARG A 122 -13.06 -1.15 -1.17
CA ARG A 122 -14.03 -1.20 -2.27
C ARG A 122 -13.35 -1.54 -3.61
N VAL A 123 -13.88 -2.52 -4.33
CA VAL A 123 -13.54 -2.78 -5.74
C VAL A 123 -14.45 -1.99 -6.68
N ASN A 124 -15.76 -2.06 -6.41
CA ASN A 124 -16.81 -1.39 -7.19
C ASN A 124 -18.06 -1.16 -6.31
N SER A 125 -19.23 -0.93 -6.90
CA SER A 125 -20.46 -0.70 -6.11
C SER A 125 -20.83 -1.88 -5.21
N ASP A 126 -20.49 -3.10 -5.63
CA ASP A 126 -21.07 -4.33 -5.06
C ASP A 126 -20.02 -5.26 -4.42
N GLU A 127 -18.72 -5.03 -4.68
CA GLU A 127 -17.64 -5.91 -4.25
C GLU A 127 -16.53 -5.16 -3.49
N ALA A 128 -15.86 -5.89 -2.61
CA ALA A 128 -14.72 -5.46 -1.82
C ALA A 128 -13.58 -6.49 -1.87
N TYR A 129 -12.35 -6.00 -1.88
CA TYR A 129 -11.19 -6.77 -1.43
C TYR A 129 -11.30 -6.90 0.08
N VAL A 130 -11.14 -8.11 0.60
CA VAL A 130 -11.27 -8.37 2.04
C VAL A 130 -10.29 -9.43 2.50
N THR A 131 -9.76 -9.22 3.70
CA THR A 131 -8.97 -10.20 4.45
C THR A 131 -9.25 -10.06 5.94
N LYS A 132 -8.96 -11.13 6.69
CA LYS A 132 -8.87 -11.10 8.15
C LYS A 132 -7.45 -11.48 8.54
N ILE A 133 -6.81 -10.66 9.36
CA ILE A 133 -5.42 -10.84 9.76
C ILE A 133 -5.28 -10.83 11.27
N ASN A 134 -4.25 -11.52 11.77
CA ASN A 134 -3.76 -11.39 13.12
C ASN A 134 -2.54 -10.44 13.14
N LEU A 135 -2.59 -9.42 14.00
CA LEU A 135 -1.51 -8.45 14.17
C LEU A 135 -0.44 -9.00 15.13
N ASP A 136 0.48 -9.80 14.60
CA ASP A 136 1.68 -10.27 15.31
C ASP A 136 2.85 -9.28 15.14
N ASN A 137 3.81 -9.30 16.06
CA ASN A 137 5.02 -8.50 16.03
C ASN A 137 5.96 -8.87 14.88
N GLU A 138 6.07 -10.14 14.53
CA GLU A 138 7.10 -10.65 13.62
C GLU A 138 6.62 -10.89 12.18
N LYS A 139 5.32 -11.14 12.00
CA LYS A 139 4.71 -11.45 10.70
C LYS A 139 3.30 -10.90 10.60
N ILE A 140 2.81 -10.76 9.36
CA ILE A 140 1.40 -10.49 9.10
C ILE A 140 0.75 -11.84 8.81
N ASP A 141 -0.07 -12.33 9.75
CA ASP A 141 -0.70 -13.64 9.62
C ASP A 141 -2.11 -13.51 9.04
N PHE A 142 -2.36 -14.17 7.92
CA PHE A 142 -3.63 -14.14 7.22
C PHE A 142 -4.54 -15.26 7.72
N ILE A 143 -5.44 -14.94 8.65
CA ILE A 143 -6.49 -15.85 9.13
C ILE A 143 -7.43 -16.21 7.98
N ILE A 144 -7.83 -15.18 7.21
CA ILE A 144 -8.60 -15.35 5.98
C ILE A 144 -7.77 -14.74 4.86
N PRO A 145 -7.34 -15.53 3.85
CA PRO A 145 -6.60 -15.02 2.71
C PRO A 145 -7.34 -13.88 2.01
N LEU A 146 -6.55 -12.97 1.46
CA LEU A 146 -7.05 -11.85 0.69
C LEU A 146 -7.88 -12.34 -0.51
N GLN A 147 -9.12 -11.88 -0.61
CA GLN A 147 -10.09 -12.32 -1.62
C GLN A 147 -11.05 -11.19 -2.02
N VAL A 148 -11.82 -11.42 -3.08
CA VAL A 148 -12.93 -10.53 -3.49
C VAL A 148 -14.23 -11.12 -2.96
N LYS A 149 -15.05 -10.30 -2.27
CA LYS A 149 -16.36 -10.69 -1.74
C LYS A 149 -17.40 -9.60 -2.05
N LYS A 150 -18.66 -10.00 -2.19
CA LYS A 150 -19.75 -9.03 -2.26
C LYS A 150 -19.88 -8.27 -0.94
N ILE A 151 -20.16 -6.97 -1.02
CA ILE A 151 -20.24 -6.07 0.14
C ILE A 151 -21.35 -6.51 1.11
N ASP A 152 -22.50 -6.93 0.58
CA ASP A 152 -23.64 -7.43 1.37
C ASP A 152 -23.36 -8.77 2.09
N LYS A 153 -22.24 -9.43 1.79
CA LYS A 153 -21.76 -10.67 2.40
C LYS A 153 -20.54 -10.49 3.30
N LEU A 154 -20.09 -9.25 3.54
CA LEU A 154 -18.90 -9.02 4.36
C LEU A 154 -19.12 -9.36 5.84
N ASN A 155 -20.37 -9.41 6.31
CA ASN A 155 -20.72 -9.88 7.65
C ASN A 155 -20.25 -11.33 7.92
N GLU A 156 -20.08 -12.15 6.88
CA GLU A 156 -19.54 -13.52 6.98
C GLU A 156 -18.05 -13.54 7.40
N ILE A 157 -17.33 -12.43 7.23
CA ILE A 157 -15.88 -12.30 7.51
C ILE A 157 -15.61 -11.34 8.68
N ILE A 158 -16.37 -10.24 8.76
CA ILE A 158 -16.16 -9.14 9.71
C ILE A 158 -16.28 -9.58 11.17
N GLY A 159 -17.24 -10.46 11.49
CA GLY A 159 -17.51 -10.87 12.86
C GLY A 159 -17.73 -9.69 13.82
N LYS A 160 -16.98 -9.67 14.93
CA LYS A 160 -16.97 -8.58 15.93
C LYS A 160 -15.68 -7.76 15.90
N GLU A 161 -14.79 -8.08 14.96
CA GLU A 161 -13.45 -7.55 14.88
C GLU A 161 -13.47 -6.09 14.39
N PRO A 162 -12.47 -5.28 14.76
CA PRO A 162 -12.27 -3.96 14.17
C PRO A 162 -12.10 -4.05 12.65
N ILE A 163 -12.61 -3.05 11.94
CA ILE A 163 -12.60 -3.00 10.48
C ILE A 163 -11.80 -1.77 10.01
N ILE A 164 -10.82 -2.01 9.14
CA ILE A 164 -10.10 -0.97 8.41
C ILE A 164 -10.69 -0.90 7.02
N THR A 165 -11.27 0.24 6.64
CA THR A 165 -12.02 0.30 5.38
C THR A 165 -12.18 1.70 4.79
N ASN A 166 -12.41 1.76 3.47
CA ASN A 166 -12.92 2.94 2.76
C ASN A 166 -14.41 2.80 2.36
N ILE A 167 -15.08 1.74 2.81
CA ILE A 167 -16.47 1.43 2.51
C ILE A 167 -17.36 2.06 3.58
N SER A 168 -18.32 2.88 3.16
CA SER A 168 -19.47 3.20 4.00
C SER A 168 -20.40 1.98 4.07
N PHE A 169 -20.56 1.40 5.25
CA PHE A 169 -21.43 0.25 5.49
C PHE A 169 -22.86 0.66 5.86
N ASP A 170 -23.82 -0.16 5.47
CA ASP A 170 -25.16 -0.19 6.08
C ASP A 170 -25.04 -0.82 7.49
N GLU A 171 -25.82 -0.34 8.46
CA GLU A 171 -25.89 -0.88 9.82
C GLU A 171 -26.13 -2.40 9.86
N LYS A 172 -26.75 -2.99 8.82
CA LYS A 172 -26.99 -4.44 8.74
C LYS A 172 -25.72 -5.28 8.50
N ILE A 173 -24.66 -4.66 7.99
CA ILE A 173 -23.39 -5.35 7.66
C ILE A 173 -22.44 -5.33 8.86
N ILE A 174 -22.54 -4.29 9.69
CA ILE A 174 -21.69 -4.06 10.86
C ILE A 174 -22.46 -4.38 12.15
N ASN A 175 -21.75 -4.80 13.19
CA ASN A 175 -22.30 -5.14 14.50
C ASN A 175 -21.57 -4.36 15.61
N ASN A 176 -21.75 -3.04 15.63
CA ASN A 176 -21.02 -2.12 16.51
C ASN A 176 -19.48 -2.27 16.43
N ASN A 177 -18.96 -2.71 15.27
CA ASN A 177 -17.53 -2.85 15.06
C ASN A 177 -16.82 -1.50 15.20
N PHE A 178 -15.60 -1.51 15.72
CA PHE A 178 -14.73 -0.34 15.69
C PHE A 178 -14.22 -0.14 14.26
N ILE A 179 -14.57 0.99 13.62
CA ILE A 179 -14.22 1.28 12.23
C ILE A 179 -13.10 2.32 12.18
N ILE A 180 -12.01 1.99 11.48
CA ILE A 180 -10.96 2.93 11.11
C ILE A 180 -11.08 3.21 9.61
N ASN A 181 -11.34 4.46 9.25
CA ASN A 181 -11.51 4.86 7.86
C ASN A 181 -10.16 5.16 7.20
N ILE A 182 -9.50 4.12 6.70
CA ILE A 182 -8.27 4.19 5.92
C ILE A 182 -8.57 3.51 4.58
N GLY A 183 -8.32 4.24 3.50
CA GLY A 183 -8.49 3.74 2.15
C GLY A 183 -7.23 3.75 1.32
N ALA A 184 -6.06 4.01 1.92
CA ALA A 184 -4.76 3.82 1.30
C ALA A 184 -3.75 3.80 2.46
N PRO A 185 -2.69 2.99 2.40
CA PRO A 185 -1.62 3.12 3.38
C PRO A 185 -0.95 4.48 3.21
N ASP A 186 -0.33 4.97 4.26
CA ASP A 186 0.55 6.12 4.20
C ASP A 186 1.90 5.66 3.59
N PRO A 187 2.51 6.44 2.66
CA PRO A 187 3.74 6.03 1.97
C PRO A 187 4.91 5.77 2.93
N PHE A 188 4.87 6.31 4.16
CA PHE A 188 5.79 5.92 5.21
C PHE A 188 5.73 4.41 5.53
N TYR A 189 4.53 3.84 5.59
CA TYR A 189 4.36 2.40 5.87
C TYR A 189 4.68 1.53 4.67
N ILE A 190 4.62 2.06 3.44
CA ILE A 190 5.21 1.41 2.26
C ILE A 190 6.73 1.28 2.42
N ALA A 191 7.39 2.35 2.85
CA ALA A 191 8.83 2.32 3.10
C ALA A 191 9.20 1.39 4.27
N GLN A 192 8.45 1.42 5.38
CA GLN A 192 8.68 0.52 6.50
C GLN A 192 8.47 -0.94 6.13
N TRP A 193 7.40 -1.27 5.38
CA TRP A 193 7.20 -2.64 4.91
C TRP A 193 8.38 -3.10 4.07
N SER A 194 8.85 -2.26 3.12
CA SER A 194 10.01 -2.55 2.29
C SER A 194 11.28 -2.79 3.13
N LYS A 195 11.49 -2.00 4.20
CA LYS A 195 12.62 -2.17 5.11
C LYS A 195 12.58 -3.51 5.85
N TYR A 196 11.42 -3.89 6.41
CA TYR A 196 11.31 -5.07 7.28
C TYR A 196 11.13 -6.39 6.51
N PHE A 197 10.38 -6.36 5.41
CA PHE A 197 9.94 -7.55 4.68
C PHE A 197 10.43 -7.59 3.23
N GLY A 198 10.90 -6.46 2.69
CA GLY A 198 11.20 -6.30 1.27
C GLY A 198 12.45 -7.00 0.75
N THR A 199 13.34 -7.52 1.61
CA THR A 199 14.61 -8.12 1.17
C THR A 199 14.41 -9.31 0.24
N GLY A 200 13.43 -10.18 0.51
CA GLY A 200 13.17 -11.39 -0.27
C GLY A 200 12.41 -11.18 -1.57
N VAL A 201 11.78 -10.02 -1.76
CA VAL A 201 10.93 -9.71 -2.94
C VAL A 201 11.52 -8.59 -3.82
N LYS A 202 12.71 -8.12 -3.46
CA LYS A 202 13.45 -7.12 -4.22
C LYS A 202 13.82 -7.66 -5.60
N THR A 203 13.59 -6.87 -6.64
CA THR A 203 13.85 -7.29 -8.03
C THR A 203 14.47 -6.17 -8.87
N THR A 204 15.27 -6.56 -9.85
CA THR A 204 15.73 -5.72 -10.96
C THR A 204 15.11 -6.12 -12.29
N GLU A 205 14.25 -7.14 -12.30
CA GLU A 205 13.54 -7.64 -13.48
C GLU A 205 12.21 -6.89 -13.64
N TYR A 206 12.31 -5.62 -14.03
CA TYR A 206 11.17 -4.70 -14.06
C TYR A 206 10.06 -5.15 -15.02
N ASP A 207 10.40 -5.86 -16.10
CA ASP A 207 9.44 -6.26 -17.14
C ASP A 207 8.36 -7.20 -16.62
N PHE A 208 8.68 -8.06 -15.64
CA PHE A 208 7.74 -9.00 -15.05
C PHE A 208 6.94 -8.44 -13.88
N MET A 209 7.22 -7.21 -13.45
CA MET A 209 6.45 -6.61 -12.35
C MET A 209 5.07 -6.16 -12.85
N GLU A 210 4.03 -6.70 -12.25
CA GLU A 210 2.66 -6.26 -12.49
C GLU A 210 1.94 -6.00 -11.15
N PRO A 211 0.93 -5.11 -11.13
CA PRO A 211 0.06 -5.04 -9.97
C PRO A 211 -0.61 -6.38 -9.68
N ASN A 212 -0.81 -6.66 -8.40
CA ASN A 212 -1.50 -7.83 -7.89
C ASN A 212 -3.02 -7.70 -8.13
N TYR A 213 -3.48 -8.09 -9.33
CA TYR A 213 -4.91 -8.10 -9.67
C TYR A 213 -5.59 -9.36 -9.14
N LEU A 214 -6.39 -9.22 -8.09
CA LEU A 214 -7.18 -10.33 -7.53
C LEU A 214 -8.49 -10.59 -8.28
N LYS A 215 -8.96 -9.61 -9.07
CA LYS A 215 -10.18 -9.74 -9.86
C LYS A 215 -9.81 -10.00 -11.32
N ASN A 216 -10.33 -11.09 -11.87
CA ASN A 216 -10.21 -11.38 -13.30
C ASN A 216 -10.93 -10.33 -14.14
N PHE A 217 -10.30 -9.89 -15.23
CA PHE A 217 -10.95 -9.02 -16.21
C PHE A 217 -12.04 -9.80 -16.94
N LEU A 218 -13.29 -9.37 -16.76
CA LEU A 218 -14.40 -9.88 -17.54
C LEU A 218 -14.32 -9.27 -18.95
N ILE A 219 -13.83 -10.05 -19.91
CA ILE A 219 -13.98 -9.70 -21.33
C ILE A 219 -15.45 -9.93 -21.68
N LYS A 220 -16.20 -8.84 -21.84
CA LYS A 220 -17.54 -8.95 -22.43
C LYS A 220 -17.35 -9.43 -23.87
N LYS A 221 -17.79 -10.65 -24.15
CA LYS A 221 -17.94 -11.17 -25.51
C LYS A 221 -19.02 -10.41 -26.25
#